data_AF-A0AAW8AUQ2-F1
#
_entry.id   AF-A0AAW8AUQ2-F1
#
_cell.length_a   1.000
_cell.length_b   1.000
_cell.length_c   1.000
_cell.angle_alpha   90.00
_cell.angle_beta   90.00
_cell.angle_gamma   90.00
#
_symmetry.space_group_name_H-M   'P 1'
#
loop_
_entity.id
_entity.type
_entity.pdbx_description
1 polymer ?
#
loop_
_entity_poly.entity_id
_entity_poly.type
_entity_poly.pdbx_seq_one_letter_code
_entity_poly.pdbx_strand_id
1 'polypeptide(L)'
;MEMEKAKKRGRPAQLLQRAELHAFVDFLLENNRRTELQNQVIDALEAEDFNFEMLSEAQKILVKETLKPYREHLKLQLLFDELSKNPRRTEYEAKFIELFHAYQDNQLGVAELNILKMMCTRYLNFKAQKLQYADLELYLSQIQKKDAGKKRKAENQRKFEVGGGVLSAYKVKNDDELDTEKFLKRVRADGYLAGKIRQTKIYKKVWAMDLNPKEKTELLFEVLNQLTLFQQTADGVKILDLAIKNSQEKLLKIQTPK
;
A
#
# COMPACT_ATOMS: atom_id res chain seq x y z
N MET A 1 -56.03 33.32 11.87
CA MET A 1 -54.62 33.72 11.92
C MET A 1 -53.82 32.47 11.61
N GLU A 2 -53.51 32.26 10.33
CA GLU A 2 -52.72 31.11 9.87
C GLU A 2 -51.25 31.32 10.25
N MET A 3 -50.64 30.34 10.91
CA MET A 3 -49.20 30.33 11.14
C MET A 3 -48.48 29.65 9.98
N GLU A 4 -47.52 30.38 9.43
CA GLU A 4 -46.65 30.02 8.31
C GLU A 4 -45.87 28.71 8.50
N LYS A 5 -45.64 28.10 7.33
CA LYS A 5 -44.89 26.88 7.04
C LYS A 5 -43.51 26.81 7.69
N ALA A 6 -43.16 25.62 8.19
CA ALA A 6 -41.78 25.23 8.45
C ALA A 6 -41.41 23.90 7.78
N LYS A 7 -40.24 23.92 7.13
CA LYS A 7 -39.37 22.83 6.64
C LYS A 7 -39.67 22.26 5.25
N LYS A 8 -39.15 22.95 4.23
CA LYS A 8 -38.50 22.29 3.08
C LYS A 8 -37.27 21.51 3.60
N ARG A 9 -37.46 20.28 4.07
CA ARG A 9 -36.38 19.29 4.16
C ARG A 9 -36.38 18.49 2.86
N GLY A 10 -35.18 18.27 2.32
CA GLY A 10 -34.90 17.82 0.95
C GLY A 10 -35.68 16.59 0.50
N ARG A 11 -35.73 16.41 -0.83
CA ARG A 11 -36.36 15.31 -1.58
C ARG A 11 -36.64 14.07 -0.71
N PRO A 12 -37.88 13.53 -0.70
CA PRO A 12 -38.13 12.23 -0.09
C PRO A 12 -37.07 11.26 -0.62
N ALA A 13 -36.40 10.55 0.30
CA ALA A 13 -35.44 9.51 -0.05
C ALA A 13 -36.11 8.66 -1.13
N GLN A 14 -35.49 8.56 -2.32
CA GLN A 14 -36.03 7.77 -3.43
C GLN A 14 -36.53 6.45 -2.85
N LEU A 15 -37.82 6.18 -3.03
CA LEU A 15 -38.42 4.87 -2.77
C LEU A 15 -37.50 3.84 -3.39
N LEU A 16 -36.88 3.00 -2.57
CA LEU A 16 -36.00 1.95 -3.06
C LEU A 16 -36.87 1.02 -3.88
N GLN A 17 -36.57 0.89 -5.16
CA GLN A 17 -37.32 -0.01 -6.01
C GLN A 17 -37.06 -1.45 -5.56
N ARG A 18 -38.03 -2.33 -5.77
CA ARG A 18 -37.90 -3.76 -5.41
C ARG A 18 -36.59 -4.37 -5.93
N ALA A 19 -36.23 -4.07 -7.17
CA ALA A 19 -34.96 -4.53 -7.77
C ALA A 19 -33.71 -3.99 -7.05
N GLU A 20 -33.74 -2.74 -6.57
CA GLU A 20 -32.63 -2.15 -5.80
C GLU A 20 -32.47 -2.81 -4.43
N LEU A 21 -33.58 -3.27 -3.83
CA LEU A 21 -33.57 -3.98 -2.55
C LEU A 21 -33.07 -5.41 -2.70
N HIS A 22 -33.42 -6.10 -3.79
CA HIS A 22 -32.84 -7.41 -4.12
C HIS A 22 -31.33 -7.30 -4.29
N ALA A 23 -30.85 -6.38 -5.15
CA ALA A 23 -29.42 -6.17 -5.35
C ALA A 23 -28.69 -5.72 -4.07
N PHE A 24 -29.37 -4.99 -3.18
CA PHE A 24 -28.84 -4.65 -1.86
C PHE A 24 -28.68 -5.89 -0.97
N VAL A 25 -29.66 -6.78 -0.92
CA VAL A 25 -29.56 -8.03 -0.16
C VAL A 25 -28.47 -8.93 -0.73
N ASP A 26 -28.37 -9.06 -2.05
CA ASP A 26 -27.29 -9.81 -2.71
C ASP A 26 -25.92 -9.29 -2.28
N PHE A 27 -25.73 -7.96 -2.30
CA PHE A 27 -24.50 -7.32 -1.81
C PHE A 27 -24.21 -7.64 -0.33
N LEU A 28 -25.22 -7.72 0.53
CA LEU A 28 -25.02 -8.12 1.93
C LEU A 28 -24.65 -9.61 2.03
N LEU A 29 -25.24 -10.46 1.20
CA LEU A 29 -25.01 -11.91 1.18
C LEU A 29 -23.61 -12.27 0.66
N GLU A 30 -23.04 -11.47 -0.25
CA GLU A 30 -21.65 -11.61 -0.73
C GLU A 30 -20.61 -11.38 0.38
N ASN A 31 -20.96 -10.64 1.44
CA ASN A 31 -20.07 -10.44 2.57
C ASN A 31 -20.07 -11.66 3.51
N ASN A 32 -18.98 -12.42 3.54
CA ASN A 32 -18.83 -13.59 4.41
C ASN A 32 -18.83 -13.26 5.92
N ARG A 33 -18.69 -11.98 6.31
CA ARG A 33 -18.73 -11.52 7.71
C ARG A 33 -19.88 -10.54 7.93
N ARG A 34 -21.11 -11.01 7.76
CA ARG A 34 -22.31 -10.23 8.06
C ARG A 34 -22.42 -9.91 9.55
N THR A 35 -22.87 -8.70 9.86
CA THR A 35 -23.24 -8.32 11.23
C THR A 35 -24.66 -8.80 11.55
N GLU A 36 -25.00 -8.88 12.85
CA GLU A 36 -26.36 -9.19 13.29
C GLU A 36 -27.39 -8.20 12.72
N LEU A 37 -27.03 -6.92 12.66
CA LEU A 37 -27.84 -5.88 12.02
C LEU A 37 -28.08 -6.16 10.52
N GLN A 38 -27.08 -6.64 9.79
CA GLN A 38 -27.23 -6.98 8.37
C GLN A 38 -28.16 -8.19 8.19
N ASN A 39 -28.06 -9.20 9.05
CA ASN A 39 -28.98 -10.34 9.01
C ASN A 39 -30.42 -9.91 9.32
N GLN A 40 -30.64 -9.08 10.35
CA GLN A 40 -31.97 -8.54 10.67
C GLN A 40 -32.58 -7.75 9.51
N VAL A 41 -31.75 -7.03 8.75
CA VAL A 41 -32.21 -6.29 7.57
C VAL A 41 -32.57 -7.21 6.41
N ILE A 42 -31.82 -8.29 6.19
CA ILE A 42 -32.15 -9.31 5.19
C ILE A 42 -33.48 -9.97 5.55
N ASP A 43 -33.62 -10.47 6.77
CA ASP A 43 -34.83 -11.16 7.24
C ASP A 43 -36.07 -10.26 7.12
N ALA A 44 -35.93 -8.97 7.49
CA ALA A 44 -37.02 -8.01 7.39
C ALA A 44 -37.43 -7.72 5.93
N LEU A 45 -36.47 -7.63 5.01
CA LEU A 45 -36.75 -7.39 3.59
C LEU A 45 -37.35 -8.63 2.91
N GLU A 46 -36.89 -9.83 3.25
CA GLU A 46 -37.43 -11.08 2.73
C GLU A 46 -38.86 -11.35 3.22
N ALA A 47 -39.14 -11.10 4.50
CA ALA A 47 -40.46 -11.30 5.09
C ALA A 47 -41.55 -10.47 4.43
N GLU A 48 -41.22 -9.27 3.95
CA GLU A 48 -42.14 -8.34 3.29
C GLU A 48 -42.04 -8.37 1.75
N ASP A 49 -41.47 -9.44 1.17
CA ASP A 49 -41.29 -9.61 -0.29
C ASP A 49 -40.63 -8.37 -0.96
N PHE A 50 -39.63 -7.80 -0.28
CA PHE A 50 -38.88 -6.62 -0.70
C PHE A 50 -39.78 -5.38 -0.90
N ASN A 51 -40.90 -5.29 -0.17
CA ASN A 51 -41.75 -4.11 -0.14
C ASN A 51 -41.34 -3.17 1.00
N PHE A 52 -40.51 -2.17 0.67
CA PHE A 52 -40.01 -1.21 1.66
C PHE A 52 -41.11 -0.49 2.44
N GLU A 53 -42.29 -0.28 1.85
CA GLU A 53 -43.37 0.46 2.52
C GLU A 53 -44.08 -0.34 3.61
N MET A 54 -44.08 -1.67 3.50
CA MET A 54 -44.69 -2.57 4.49
C MET A 54 -43.81 -2.78 5.72
N LEU A 55 -42.54 -2.40 5.65
CA LEU A 55 -41.65 -2.42 6.81
C LEU A 55 -42.14 -1.47 7.91
N SER A 56 -41.98 -1.88 9.17
CA SER A 56 -42.14 -0.99 10.31
C SER A 56 -41.14 0.18 10.25
N GLU A 57 -41.45 1.30 10.90
CA GLU A 57 -40.55 2.46 10.94
C GLU A 57 -39.17 2.12 11.52
N ALA A 58 -39.11 1.21 12.50
CA ALA A 58 -37.85 0.72 13.05
C ALA A 58 -37.03 -0.01 11.97
N GLN A 59 -37.64 -0.96 11.24
CA GLN A 59 -36.97 -1.67 10.13
C GLN A 59 -36.53 -0.71 9.01
N LYS A 60 -37.37 0.28 8.65
CA LYS A 60 -37.01 1.32 7.66
C LYS A 60 -35.76 2.08 8.07
N ILE A 61 -35.54 2.35 9.36
CA ILE A 61 -34.32 2.99 9.87
C ILE A 61 -33.11 2.06 9.72
N LEU A 62 -33.23 0.79 10.12
CA LEU A 62 -32.13 -0.18 10.02
C LEU A 62 -31.69 -0.40 8.57
N VAL A 63 -32.65 -0.52 7.65
CA VAL A 63 -32.37 -0.62 6.20
C VAL A 63 -31.63 0.62 5.71
N LYS A 64 -32.07 1.83 6.09
CA LYS A 64 -31.40 3.09 5.71
C LYS A 64 -29.97 3.20 6.23
N GLU A 65 -29.70 2.67 7.43
CA GLU A 65 -28.37 2.68 8.02
C GLU A 65 -27.43 1.72 7.27
N THR A 66 -27.89 0.49 7.04
CA THR A 66 -27.14 -0.57 6.35
C THR A 66 -26.98 -0.35 4.85
N LEU A 67 -27.80 0.53 4.25
CA LEU A 67 -27.69 0.91 2.83
C LEU A 67 -26.48 1.78 2.51
N LYS A 68 -25.84 2.45 3.48
CA LYS A 68 -24.75 3.40 3.18
C LYS A 68 -23.59 2.73 2.43
N PRO A 69 -23.03 1.58 2.88
CA PRO A 69 -21.96 0.90 2.16
C PRO A 69 -22.38 0.43 0.78
N TYR A 70 -23.62 -0.05 0.63
CA TYR A 70 -24.16 -0.46 -0.66
C TYR A 70 -24.27 0.71 -1.63
N ARG A 71 -24.76 1.87 -1.20
CA ARG A 71 -24.83 3.07 -2.04
C ARG A 71 -23.45 3.55 -2.50
N GLU A 72 -22.42 3.36 -1.68
CA GLU A 72 -21.05 3.63 -2.08
C GLU A 72 -20.56 2.61 -3.11
N HIS A 73 -20.78 1.31 -2.87
CA HIS A 73 -20.46 0.24 -3.81
C HIS A 73 -21.13 0.46 -5.17
N LEU A 74 -22.44 0.71 -5.18
CA LEU A 74 -23.23 0.94 -6.39
C LEU A 74 -22.69 2.12 -7.22
N LYS A 75 -22.26 3.21 -6.57
CA LYS A 75 -21.63 4.34 -7.29
C LYS A 75 -20.33 3.92 -7.99
N LEU A 76 -19.51 3.11 -7.31
CA LEU A 76 -18.25 2.61 -7.88
C LEU A 76 -18.55 1.67 -9.06
N GLN A 77 -19.50 0.76 -8.89
CA GLN A 77 -19.91 -0.20 -9.92
C GLN A 77 -20.50 0.48 -11.15
N LEU A 78 -21.42 1.43 -10.98
CA LEU A 78 -21.99 2.19 -12.11
C LEU A 78 -20.91 2.93 -12.90
N LEU A 79 -19.95 3.54 -12.21
CA LEU A 79 -18.83 4.19 -12.88
C LEU A 79 -17.94 3.17 -13.60
N PHE A 80 -17.65 2.03 -12.97
CA PHE A 80 -16.88 0.96 -13.59
C PHE A 80 -17.55 0.43 -14.86
N ASP A 81 -18.86 0.13 -14.81
CA ASP A 81 -19.62 -0.37 -15.95
C ASP A 81 -19.61 0.62 -17.12
N GLU A 82 -19.71 1.90 -16.81
CA GLU A 82 -19.65 2.96 -17.80
C GLU A 82 -18.26 3.07 -18.45
N LEU A 83 -17.19 3.12 -17.63
CA LEU A 83 -15.83 3.22 -18.12
C LEU A 83 -15.36 1.95 -18.84
N SER A 84 -15.88 0.79 -18.45
CA SER A 84 -15.54 -0.50 -19.06
C SER A 84 -16.02 -0.58 -20.50
N LYS A 85 -17.16 0.05 -20.82
CA LYS A 85 -17.70 0.14 -22.18
C LYS A 85 -16.92 1.09 -23.09
N ASN A 86 -16.09 1.97 -22.53
CA ASN A 86 -15.30 2.91 -23.31
C ASN A 86 -14.00 2.26 -23.83
N PRO A 87 -13.79 2.16 -25.16
CA PRO A 87 -12.58 1.59 -25.74
C PRO A 87 -11.36 2.51 -25.65
N ARG A 88 -11.55 3.83 -25.48
CA ARG A 88 -10.47 4.81 -25.33
C ARG A 88 -10.50 5.40 -23.93
N ARG A 89 -9.71 4.78 -23.05
CA ARG A 89 -9.61 5.15 -21.63
C ARG A 89 -8.44 6.09 -21.41
N THR A 90 -8.66 7.11 -20.62
CA THR A 90 -7.58 7.96 -20.06
C THR A 90 -6.80 7.19 -19.01
N GLU A 91 -5.60 7.66 -18.64
CA GLU A 91 -4.81 7.03 -17.57
C GLU A 91 -5.56 7.01 -16.24
N TYR A 92 -6.35 8.04 -15.97
CA TYR A 92 -7.18 8.13 -14.77
C TYR A 92 -8.25 7.03 -14.73
N GLU A 93 -8.96 6.84 -15.85
CA GLU A 93 -10.01 5.81 -15.98
C GLU A 93 -9.41 4.41 -15.92
N ALA A 94 -8.26 4.18 -16.57
CA ALA A 94 -7.54 2.92 -16.51
C ALA A 94 -7.13 2.58 -15.06
N LYS A 95 -6.61 3.57 -14.31
CA LYS A 95 -6.24 3.37 -12.91
C LYS A 95 -7.45 3.13 -12.01
N PHE A 96 -8.57 3.79 -12.27
CA PHE A 96 -9.82 3.53 -11.56
C PHE A 96 -10.28 2.08 -11.75
N ILE A 97 -10.28 1.59 -12.99
CA ILE A 97 -10.66 0.22 -13.33
C ILE A 97 -9.74 -0.80 -12.66
N GLU A 98 -8.42 -0.57 -12.67
CA GLU A 98 -7.44 -1.42 -11.98
C GLU A 98 -7.75 -1.52 -10.47
N LEU A 99 -7.99 -0.39 -9.81
CA LEU A 99 -8.34 -0.36 -8.39
C LEU A 99 -9.70 -0.99 -8.12
N PHE A 100 -10.67 -0.85 -9.03
CA PHE A 100 -11.99 -1.45 -8.88
C PHE A 100 -11.93 -2.98 -8.97
N HIS A 101 -11.13 -3.55 -9.87
CA HIS A 101 -10.92 -5.00 -9.91
C HIS A 101 -10.32 -5.52 -8.60
N ALA A 102 -9.26 -4.86 -8.10
CA ALA A 102 -8.69 -5.22 -6.80
C ALA A 102 -9.68 -5.04 -5.64
N TYR A 103 -10.65 -4.13 -5.75
CA TYR A 103 -11.74 -3.99 -4.78
C TYR A 103 -12.71 -5.17 -4.83
N GLN A 104 -13.12 -5.62 -6.01
CA GLN A 104 -13.97 -6.81 -6.18
C GLN A 104 -13.30 -8.08 -5.62
N ASP A 105 -11.98 -8.20 -5.82
CA ASP A 105 -11.19 -9.33 -5.33
C ASP A 105 -10.86 -9.25 -3.83
N ASN A 106 -11.35 -8.23 -3.10
CA ASN A 106 -11.03 -7.95 -1.70
C ASN A 106 -9.51 -7.81 -1.43
N GLN A 107 -8.75 -7.30 -2.40
CA GLN A 107 -7.30 -7.13 -2.33
C GLN A 107 -6.86 -5.72 -1.92
N LEU A 108 -7.79 -4.75 -1.88
CA LEU A 108 -7.46 -3.38 -1.48
C LEU A 108 -7.29 -3.22 0.03
N GLY A 109 -6.18 -2.61 0.44
CA GLY A 109 -6.04 -2.05 1.77
C GLY A 109 -6.91 -0.79 1.97
N VAL A 110 -7.11 -0.37 3.23
CA VAL A 110 -7.92 0.81 3.59
C VAL A 110 -7.49 2.08 2.83
N ALA A 111 -6.18 2.27 2.64
CA ALA A 111 -5.64 3.43 1.92
C ALA A 111 -6.01 3.43 0.44
N GLU A 112 -6.00 2.26 -0.21
CA GLU A 112 -6.29 2.10 -1.64
C GLU A 112 -7.80 2.17 -1.88
N LEU A 113 -8.61 1.62 -0.97
CA LEU A 113 -10.06 1.81 -0.98
C LEU A 113 -10.43 3.30 -0.90
N ASN A 114 -9.77 4.07 -0.05
CA ASN A 114 -9.98 5.51 0.03
C ASN A 114 -9.56 6.24 -1.26
N ILE A 115 -8.49 5.78 -1.91
CA ILE A 115 -8.09 6.30 -3.23
C ILE A 115 -9.19 6.00 -4.26
N LEU A 116 -9.69 4.77 -4.33
CA LEU A 116 -10.76 4.38 -5.25
C LEU A 116 -12.02 5.25 -5.06
N LYS A 117 -12.46 5.43 -3.80
CA LYS A 117 -13.62 6.29 -3.46
C LYS A 117 -13.41 7.74 -3.87
N MET A 118 -12.23 8.28 -3.61
CA MET A 118 -11.87 9.64 -4.01
C MET A 118 -11.80 9.79 -5.53
N MET A 119 -11.26 8.78 -6.22
CA MET A 119 -11.17 8.78 -7.67
C MET A 119 -12.56 8.82 -8.31
N CYS A 120 -13.49 7.99 -7.82
CA CYS A 120 -14.89 8.02 -8.25
C CYS A 120 -15.51 9.40 -8.04
N THR A 121 -15.35 9.97 -6.84
CA THR A 121 -15.95 11.27 -6.48
C THR A 121 -15.44 12.39 -7.39
N ARG A 122 -14.14 12.45 -7.64
CA ARG A 122 -13.54 13.44 -8.55
C ARG A 122 -14.03 13.26 -9.98
N TYR A 123 -14.12 12.03 -10.47
CA TYR A 123 -14.61 11.77 -11.82
C TYR A 123 -16.08 12.19 -12.01
N LEU A 124 -16.93 11.91 -11.01
CA LEU A 124 -18.33 12.37 -11.03
C LEU A 124 -18.44 13.89 -11.00
N ASN A 125 -17.56 14.58 -10.26
CA ASN A 125 -17.49 16.04 -10.27
C ASN A 125 -16.99 16.59 -11.62
N PHE A 126 -16.05 15.92 -12.27
CA PHE A 126 -15.61 16.24 -13.64
C PHE A 126 -16.78 16.12 -14.63
N LYS A 127 -17.55 15.04 -14.58
CA LYS A 127 -18.77 14.87 -15.40
C LYS A 127 -19.83 15.93 -15.14
N ALA A 128 -19.96 16.37 -13.90
CA ALA A 128 -20.85 17.46 -13.51
C ALA A 128 -20.28 18.85 -13.85
N GLN A 129 -19.17 18.93 -14.61
CA GLN A 129 -18.48 20.17 -14.99
C GLN A 129 -18.00 21.02 -13.80
N LYS A 130 -17.82 20.40 -12.63
CA LYS A 130 -17.30 21.04 -11.41
C LYS A 130 -15.78 20.93 -11.28
N LEU A 131 -15.16 20.07 -12.09
CA LEU A 131 -13.71 19.88 -12.18
C LEU A 131 -13.31 19.86 -13.66
N GLN A 132 -12.07 20.23 -13.92
CA GLN A 132 -11.45 20.10 -15.23
C GLN A 132 -10.67 18.79 -15.33
N TYR A 133 -10.38 18.36 -16.55
CA TYR A 133 -9.59 17.15 -16.77
C TYR A 133 -8.19 17.25 -16.14
N ALA A 134 -7.57 18.43 -16.15
CA ALA A 134 -6.29 18.69 -15.49
C ALA A 134 -6.32 18.41 -13.97
N ASP A 135 -7.47 18.57 -13.31
CA ASP A 135 -7.61 18.25 -11.88
C ASP A 135 -7.56 16.74 -11.62
N LEU A 136 -8.04 15.93 -12.58
CA LEU A 136 -7.96 14.47 -12.52
C LEU A 136 -6.52 14.01 -12.71
N GLU A 137 -5.82 14.55 -13.70
CA GLU A 137 -4.41 14.24 -13.97
C GLU A 137 -3.51 14.63 -12.80
N LEU A 138 -3.74 15.82 -12.21
CA LEU A 138 -3.00 16.27 -11.05
C LEU A 138 -3.17 15.31 -9.86
N TYR A 139 -4.40 14.85 -9.61
CA TYR A 139 -4.67 13.90 -8.54
C TYR A 139 -3.99 12.54 -8.78
N LEU A 140 -4.04 12.04 -10.03
CA LEU A 140 -3.36 10.80 -10.41
C LEU A 140 -1.84 10.93 -10.18
N SER A 141 -1.24 12.03 -10.60
CA SER A 141 0.19 12.31 -10.40
C SER A 141 0.57 12.32 -8.90
N GLN A 142 -0.28 12.90 -8.05
CA GLN A 142 -0.05 12.93 -6.60
C GLN A 142 -0.04 11.52 -5.98
N ILE A 143 -0.97 10.65 -6.38
CA ILE A 143 -1.03 9.27 -5.90
C ILE A 143 0.23 8.51 -6.35
N GLN A 144 0.58 8.60 -7.63
CA GLN A 144 1.75 7.93 -8.20
C GLN A 144 3.06 8.39 -7.53
N LYS A 145 3.23 9.70 -7.27
CA LYS A 145 4.38 10.25 -6.55
C LYS A 145 4.48 9.73 -5.12
N LYS A 146 3.34 9.58 -4.42
CA LYS A 146 3.29 9.05 -3.05
C LYS A 146 3.75 7.58 -3.02
N ASP A 147 3.33 6.78 -3.98
CA ASP A 147 3.73 5.37 -4.05
C ASP A 147 5.19 5.20 -4.48
N ALA A 148 5.66 6.01 -5.43
CA ALA A 148 7.09 6.07 -5.78
C ALA A 148 7.95 6.49 -4.58
N GLY A 149 7.50 7.47 -3.78
CA GLY A 149 8.17 7.89 -2.55
C GLY A 149 8.25 6.78 -1.51
N LYS A 150 7.17 6.00 -1.31
CA LYS A 150 7.18 4.83 -0.42
C LYS A 150 8.15 3.75 -0.90
N LYS A 151 8.15 3.44 -2.20
CA LYS A 151 9.08 2.45 -2.80
C LYS A 151 10.54 2.90 -2.62
N ARG A 152 10.85 4.16 -2.92
CA ARG A 152 12.19 4.74 -2.69
C ARG A 152 12.59 4.70 -1.22
N LYS A 153 11.67 4.99 -0.29
CA LYS A 153 11.95 4.93 1.16
C LYS A 153 12.22 3.49 1.61
N ALA A 154 11.46 2.50 1.14
CA ALA A 154 11.66 1.09 1.45
C ALA A 154 12.97 0.55 0.85
N GLU A 155 13.28 0.91 -0.39
CA GLU A 155 14.54 0.56 -1.04
C GLU A 155 15.74 1.20 -0.34
N ASN A 156 15.67 2.49 -0.01
CA ASN A 156 16.71 3.19 0.73
C ASN A 156 16.91 2.58 2.12
N GLN A 157 15.81 2.28 2.84
CA GLN A 157 15.87 1.62 4.13
C GLN A 157 16.55 0.23 4.02
N ARG A 158 16.18 -0.57 3.02
CA ARG A 158 16.85 -1.86 2.74
C ARG A 158 18.34 -1.67 2.43
N LYS A 159 18.69 -0.70 1.59
CA LYS A 159 20.10 -0.32 1.31
C LYS A 159 20.83 0.08 2.59
N PHE A 160 20.22 0.85 3.49
CA PHE A 160 20.83 1.19 4.77
C PHE A 160 21.00 -0.03 5.68
N GLU A 161 20.01 -0.93 5.74
CA GLU A 161 20.04 -2.14 6.55
C GLU A 161 21.16 -3.11 6.13
N VAL A 162 21.42 -3.21 4.82
CA VAL A 162 22.49 -4.03 4.22
C VAL A 162 23.77 -3.23 3.92
N GLY A 163 24.00 -2.10 4.58
CA GLY A 163 25.28 -1.38 4.46
C GLY A 163 25.52 -0.64 3.14
N GLY A 164 24.55 -0.60 2.22
CA GLY A 164 24.57 0.20 1.00
C GLY A 164 24.77 1.70 1.23
N GLY A 165 24.30 2.24 2.37
CA GLY A 165 24.62 3.63 2.77
C GLY A 165 26.10 3.85 3.10
N VAL A 166 26.77 2.83 3.64
CA VAL A 166 28.21 2.81 3.94
C VAL A 166 29.02 2.67 2.64
N LEU A 167 28.58 1.78 1.76
CA LEU A 167 29.18 1.55 0.44
C LEU A 167 29.04 2.78 -0.48
N SER A 168 27.90 3.47 -0.47
CA SER A 168 27.72 4.73 -1.21
C SER A 168 28.60 5.86 -0.66
N ALA A 169 28.71 5.99 0.67
CA ALA A 169 29.63 6.96 1.28
C ALA A 169 31.11 6.67 0.93
N TYR A 170 31.45 5.40 0.68
CA TYR A 170 32.76 4.99 0.21
C TYR A 170 32.97 5.26 -1.29
N LYS A 171 32.00 4.89 -2.16
CA LYS A 171 32.06 5.08 -3.62
C LYS A 171 32.11 6.54 -4.08
N VAL A 172 31.52 7.48 -3.32
CA VAL A 172 31.49 8.92 -3.67
C VAL A 172 32.91 9.54 -3.75
N LYS A 173 33.97 8.83 -3.36
CA LYS A 173 35.35 9.37 -3.36
C LYS A 173 36.36 8.62 -4.26
N ASN A 174 35.91 7.89 -5.30
CA ASN A 174 36.76 7.29 -6.34
C ASN A 174 37.97 6.47 -5.82
N ASP A 175 37.73 5.44 -5.01
CA ASP A 175 38.66 4.30 -4.92
C ASP A 175 37.91 3.13 -5.62
N ASP A 176 38.35 2.77 -6.82
CA ASP A 176 37.74 1.68 -7.61
C ASP A 176 38.06 0.29 -7.02
N GLU A 177 39.03 0.22 -6.10
CA GLU A 177 39.36 -0.97 -5.33
C GLU A 177 39.01 -0.74 -3.85
N LEU A 178 38.21 -1.65 -3.29
CA LEU A 178 37.83 -1.68 -1.88
C LEU A 178 39.05 -2.03 -0.99
N ASP A 179 40.00 -1.10 -0.89
CA ASP A 179 41.17 -1.23 -0.03
C ASP A 179 40.74 -1.19 1.45
N THR A 180 40.94 -2.32 2.11
CA THR A 180 40.57 -2.59 3.51
C THR A 180 41.29 -1.65 4.48
N GLU A 181 42.55 -1.32 4.24
CA GLU A 181 43.31 -0.44 5.13
C GLU A 181 42.86 1.01 5.01
N LYS A 182 42.64 1.50 3.80
CA LYS A 182 42.16 2.87 3.56
C LYS A 182 40.78 3.09 4.15
N PHE A 183 39.86 2.13 3.95
CA PHE A 183 38.54 2.20 4.55
C PHE A 183 38.62 2.16 6.08
N LEU A 184 39.44 1.28 6.67
CA LEU A 184 39.64 1.23 8.12
C LEU A 184 40.13 2.55 8.69
N LYS A 185 41.15 3.14 8.06
CA LYS A 185 41.68 4.46 8.44
C LYS A 185 40.58 5.52 8.36
N ARG A 186 39.74 5.51 7.31
CA ARG A 186 38.64 6.46 7.14
C ARG A 186 37.51 6.26 8.15
N VAL A 187 37.09 5.02 8.42
CA VAL A 187 36.08 4.73 9.45
C VAL A 187 36.57 5.13 10.85
N ARG A 188 37.86 4.95 11.14
CA ARG A 188 38.45 5.41 12.40
C ARG A 188 38.52 6.94 12.48
N ALA A 189 38.74 7.61 11.36
CA ALA A 189 38.82 9.07 11.29
C ALA A 189 37.45 9.78 11.26
N ASP A 190 36.42 9.13 10.70
CA ASP A 190 35.08 9.69 10.52
C ASP A 190 34.09 9.08 11.52
N GLY A 191 33.84 9.82 12.61
CA GLY A 191 32.90 9.43 13.65
C GLY A 191 31.45 9.29 13.18
N TYR A 192 31.05 10.02 12.14
CA TYR A 192 29.71 9.91 11.55
C TYR A 192 29.58 8.58 10.80
N LEU A 193 30.58 8.25 9.96
CA LEU A 193 30.64 6.98 9.24
C LEU A 193 30.72 5.78 10.20
N ALA A 194 31.54 5.87 11.25
CA ALA A 194 31.62 4.85 12.29
C ALA A 194 30.28 4.65 13.01
N GLY A 195 29.58 5.75 13.34
CA GLY A 195 28.24 5.70 13.93
C GLY A 195 27.22 5.03 13.01
N LYS A 196 27.26 5.34 11.71
CA LYS A 196 26.37 4.73 10.70
C LYS A 196 26.64 3.24 10.52
N ILE A 197 27.90 2.80 10.47
CA ILE A 197 28.28 1.39 10.37
C ILE A 197 27.73 0.60 11.56
N ARG A 198 27.90 1.10 12.79
CA ARG A 198 27.42 0.44 14.02
C ARG A 198 25.90 0.24 14.07
N GLN A 199 25.15 1.09 13.36
CA GLN A 199 23.69 0.99 13.28
C GLN A 199 23.21 -0.07 12.28
N THR A 200 24.07 -0.54 11.37
CA THR A 200 23.69 -1.52 10.34
C THR A 200 23.39 -2.91 10.94
N LYS A 201 22.53 -3.68 10.26
CA LYS A 201 22.25 -5.07 10.65
C LYS A 201 23.49 -5.96 10.48
N ILE A 202 24.32 -5.69 9.47
CA ILE A 202 25.59 -6.39 9.23
C ILE A 202 26.50 -6.27 10.44
N TYR A 203 26.77 -5.03 10.89
CA TYR A 203 27.65 -4.81 12.04
C TYR A 203 27.15 -5.57 13.26
N LYS A 204 25.85 -5.46 13.58
CA LYS A 204 25.25 -6.17 14.71
C LYS A 204 25.40 -7.69 14.59
N LYS A 205 25.16 -8.27 13.40
CA LYS A 205 25.31 -9.71 13.17
C LYS A 205 26.76 -10.17 13.31
N VAL A 206 27.71 -9.48 12.68
CA VAL A 206 29.14 -9.84 12.75
C VAL A 206 29.69 -9.67 14.18
N TRP A 207 29.30 -8.61 14.88
CA TRP A 207 29.82 -8.35 16.22
C TRP A 207 29.26 -9.30 17.30
N ALA A 208 28.12 -9.95 17.03
CA ALA A 208 27.53 -10.98 17.87
C ALA A 208 28.16 -12.37 17.67
N MET A 209 29.01 -12.56 16.65
CA MET A 209 29.69 -13.84 16.42
C MET A 209 30.82 -14.08 17.43
N ASP A 210 31.13 -15.36 17.67
CA ASP A 210 32.26 -15.76 18.50
C ASP A 210 33.56 -15.74 17.66
N LEU A 211 34.05 -14.53 17.41
CA LEU A 211 35.24 -14.23 16.62
C LEU A 211 36.06 -13.16 17.35
N ASN A 212 37.38 -13.18 17.17
CA ASN A 212 38.23 -12.14 17.75
C ASN A 212 37.99 -10.77 17.03
N PRO A 213 38.38 -9.64 17.64
CA PRO A 213 38.12 -8.31 17.06
C PRO A 213 38.72 -8.11 15.66
N LYS A 214 39.84 -8.78 15.35
CA LYS A 214 40.48 -8.71 14.03
C LYS A 214 39.66 -9.47 12.98
N GLU A 215 39.24 -10.69 13.28
CA GLU A 215 38.37 -11.53 12.44
C GLU A 215 37.01 -10.89 12.20
N LYS A 216 36.40 -10.29 13.24
CA LYS A 216 35.14 -9.53 13.11
C LYS A 216 35.28 -8.37 12.13
N THR A 217 36.43 -7.70 12.18
CA THR A 217 36.72 -6.59 11.28
C THR A 217 36.85 -7.10 9.85
N GLU A 218 37.70 -8.10 9.61
CA GLU A 218 37.90 -8.71 8.29
C GLU A 218 36.59 -9.26 7.69
N LEU A 219 35.76 -9.91 8.50
CA LEU A 219 34.45 -10.42 8.07
C LEU A 219 33.48 -9.29 7.71
N LEU A 220 33.41 -8.22 8.51
CA LEU A 220 32.60 -7.04 8.20
C LEU A 220 32.98 -6.46 6.84
N PHE A 221 34.28 -6.39 6.53
CA PHE A 221 34.80 -5.92 5.25
C PHE A 221 34.41 -6.79 4.09
N GLU A 222 34.67 -8.09 4.19
CA GLU A 222 34.39 -8.99 3.09
C GLU A 222 32.87 -9.07 2.84
N VAL A 223 32.04 -9.00 3.88
CA VAL A 223 30.57 -8.90 3.72
C VAL A 223 30.17 -7.62 2.99
N LEU A 224 30.73 -6.47 3.35
CA LEU A 224 30.48 -5.23 2.62
C LEU A 224 30.93 -5.32 1.15
N ASN A 225 32.08 -5.96 0.90
CA ASN A 225 32.59 -6.18 -0.46
C ASN A 225 31.66 -7.09 -1.28
N GLN A 226 31.27 -8.26 -0.75
CA GLN A 226 30.33 -9.18 -1.38
C GLN A 226 28.97 -8.51 -1.68
N LEU A 227 28.51 -7.62 -0.79
CA LEU A 227 27.27 -6.86 -0.99
C LEU A 227 27.33 -5.86 -2.15
N THR A 228 28.53 -5.44 -2.59
CA THR A 228 28.65 -4.64 -3.82
C THR A 228 28.44 -5.47 -5.10
N LEU A 229 28.59 -6.80 -5.02
CA LEU A 229 28.52 -7.72 -6.14
C LEU A 229 27.10 -8.29 -6.35
N PHE A 230 26.22 -8.21 -5.34
CA PHE A 230 24.85 -8.68 -5.45
C PHE A 230 23.97 -7.68 -6.21
N GLN A 231 23.36 -8.13 -7.31
CA GLN A 231 22.30 -7.39 -7.98
C GLN A 231 21.03 -7.40 -7.11
N GLN A 232 20.32 -6.27 -7.07
CA GLN A 232 19.13 -6.09 -6.23
C GLN A 232 18.06 -7.14 -6.59
N THR A 233 17.95 -8.19 -5.78
CA THR A 233 16.81 -9.12 -5.82
C THR A 233 16.00 -9.00 -4.53
N ALA A 234 14.71 -9.34 -4.62
CA ALA A 234 13.65 -8.87 -3.74
C ALA A 234 13.75 -9.29 -2.25
N ASP A 235 14.65 -10.21 -1.90
CA ASP A 235 14.76 -10.83 -0.58
C ASP A 235 16.03 -10.38 0.18
N GLY A 236 16.08 -9.10 0.57
CA GLY A 236 17.23 -8.51 1.27
C GLY A 236 17.64 -9.19 2.59
N VAL A 237 16.79 -10.04 3.17
CA VAL A 237 17.11 -10.84 4.37
C VAL A 237 17.96 -12.06 4.02
N LYS A 238 17.75 -12.71 2.86
CA LYS A 238 18.54 -13.86 2.40
C LYS A 238 19.92 -13.46 1.88
N ILE A 239 20.03 -12.28 1.28
CA ILE A 239 21.29 -11.78 0.70
C ILE A 239 22.34 -11.53 1.78
N LEU A 240 21.93 -11.03 2.95
CA LEU A 240 22.85 -10.78 4.07
C LEU A 240 23.47 -12.06 4.61
N ASP A 241 22.65 -13.08 4.86
CA ASP A 241 23.14 -14.36 5.39
C ASP A 241 24.00 -15.10 4.35
N LEU A 242 23.67 -14.98 3.06
CA LEU A 242 24.49 -15.49 1.97
C LEU A 242 25.83 -14.76 1.86
N ALA A 243 25.84 -13.44 1.97
CA ALA A 243 27.07 -12.64 1.95
C ALA A 243 27.98 -13.02 3.11
N ILE A 244 27.43 -13.13 4.33
CA ILE A 244 28.18 -13.59 5.51
C ILE A 244 28.79 -14.98 5.28
N LYS A 245 28.00 -15.93 4.79
CA LYS A 245 28.47 -17.29 4.51
C LYS A 245 29.59 -17.31 3.47
N ASN A 246 29.39 -16.65 2.33
CA ASN A 246 30.40 -16.57 1.27
C ASN A 246 31.70 -15.91 1.76
N SER A 247 31.58 -14.85 2.56
CA SER A 247 32.73 -14.17 3.18
C SER A 247 33.50 -15.09 4.13
N GLN A 248 32.80 -15.84 4.98
CA GLN A 248 33.42 -16.82 5.88
C GLN A 248 34.13 -17.93 5.10
N GLU A 249 33.49 -18.49 4.06
CA GLU A 249 34.09 -19.52 3.21
C GLU A 249 35.34 -19.02 2.48
N LYS A 250 35.34 -17.77 2.01
CA LYS A 250 36.49 -17.16 1.35
C LYS A 250 37.66 -16.96 2.32
N LEU A 251 37.38 -16.45 3.53
CA LEU A 251 38.41 -16.24 4.55
C LEU A 251 39.03 -17.57 5.03
N LEU A 252 38.23 -18.63 5.16
CA LEU A 252 38.71 -19.97 5.50
C LEU A 252 39.66 -20.55 4.44
N LYS A 253 39.35 -20.36 3.15
CA LYS A 253 40.20 -20.82 2.02
C LYS A 253 41.54 -20.09 1.93
N ILE A 254 41.63 -18.86 2.45
CA ILE A 254 42.89 -18.09 2.48
C ILE A 254 43.81 -18.57 3.62
N GLN A 255 43.24 -19.12 4.69
CA GLN A 255 43.98 -19.59 5.87
C GLN A 255 44.47 -21.05 5.76
N THR A 256 44.05 -21.80 4.75
CA THR A 256 44.54 -23.16 4.44
C THR A 256 45.38 -23.14 3.16
N PRO A 257 46.71 -23.01 3.24
CA PRO A 257 47.55 -23.21 2.08
C PRO A 257 47.54 -24.70 1.68
N LYS A 258 47.51 -24.96 0.37
CA LYS A 258 47.88 -26.27 -0.19
C LYS A 258 49.33 -26.59 0.10
#